data_AF-A0AAW1PAR5-F1
#
_entry.id   AF-A0AAW1PAR5-F1
#
_cell.length_a   1.000
_cell.length_b   1.000
_cell.length_c   1.000
_cell.angle_alpha   90.00
_cell.angle_beta   90.00
_cell.angle_gamma   90.00
#
_symmetry.space_group_name_H-M   'P 1'
#
loop_
_entity.id
_entity.type
_entity.pdbx_description
1 polymer ?
#
loop_
_entity_poly.entity_id
_entity_poly.type
_entity_poly.pdbx_seq_one_letter_code
_entity_poly.pdbx_strand_id
1 'polypeptide(L)'
;MTPCSSTCLQSSLQSSLQLDQTKGSLGDQLEQDAAAATNKLKPAHKYVPWVVVNGIPLGGAMEALPIIVCAAYTGERPEQCYADPPGNGALKRAGQEARVSWNGPAPLHSSPQSFSVS
;
A
#
# COMPACT_ATOMS: atom_id res chain seq x y z
N MET A 1 -33.10 9.58 -3.51
CA MET A 1 -31.90 8.92 -4.04
C MET A 1 -30.78 9.94 -4.06
N THR A 2 -29.86 9.88 -3.10
CA THR A 2 -28.70 10.78 -3.08
C THR A 2 -27.71 10.29 -4.15
N PRO A 3 -27.30 11.12 -5.12
CA PRO A 3 -26.32 10.69 -6.12
C PRO A 3 -25.00 10.35 -5.43
N CYS A 4 -24.27 9.37 -5.98
CA CYS A 4 -22.99 8.82 -5.46
C CYS A 4 -21.85 9.83 -5.27
N SER A 5 -22.11 11.13 -5.43
CA SER A 5 -21.12 12.19 -5.58
C SER A 5 -21.05 13.15 -4.39
N SER A 6 -22.16 13.43 -3.70
CA SER A 6 -22.18 14.57 -2.76
C SER A 6 -21.39 14.32 -1.48
N THR A 7 -21.44 13.11 -0.92
CA THR A 7 -20.81 12.82 0.38
C THR A 7 -19.28 12.82 0.32
N CYS A 8 -18.69 12.38 -0.80
CA CYS A 8 -17.23 12.35 -0.96
C CYS A 8 -16.65 13.73 -1.29
N LEU A 9 -17.37 14.55 -2.08
CA LEU A 9 -16.90 15.88 -2.50
C LEU A 9 -17.03 16.92 -1.38
N GLN A 10 -18.04 16.79 -0.51
CA GLN A 10 -18.29 17.75 0.59
C GLN A 10 -17.12 17.86 1.56
N SER A 11 -16.33 16.79 1.72
CA SER A 11 -15.18 16.76 2.61
C SER A 11 -13.92 17.38 2.01
N SER A 12 -13.90 17.71 0.70
CA SER A 12 -12.64 18.07 0.02
C SER A 12 -12.68 19.15 -1.07
N LEU A 13 -13.82 19.67 -1.57
CA LEU A 13 -14.04 20.98 -2.26
C LEU A 13 -15.31 21.02 -3.14
N GLN A 14 -15.71 22.24 -3.58
CA GLN A 14 -16.94 22.61 -4.29
C GLN A 14 -17.26 21.74 -5.53
N SER A 15 -18.36 21.00 -5.42
CA SER A 15 -18.77 19.91 -6.32
C SER A 15 -19.08 20.32 -7.76
N SER A 16 -19.48 21.58 -7.99
CA SER A 16 -19.85 22.08 -9.32
C SER A 16 -18.64 22.40 -10.20
N LEU A 17 -17.56 22.92 -9.61
CA LEU A 17 -16.33 23.28 -10.34
C LEU A 17 -15.61 22.03 -10.86
N GLN A 18 -15.63 20.94 -10.08
CA GLN A 18 -14.99 19.68 -10.43
C GLN A 18 -15.64 19.01 -11.66
N LEU A 19 -16.97 19.08 -11.79
CA LEU A 19 -17.71 18.43 -12.89
C LEU A 19 -17.62 19.18 -14.21
N ASP A 20 -17.36 20.49 -14.17
CA ASP A 20 -17.13 21.31 -15.37
C ASP A 20 -15.73 21.01 -15.93
N GLN A 21 -14.72 21.00 -15.05
CA GLN A 21 -13.33 20.71 -15.42
C GLN A 21 -13.12 19.32 -16.03
N THR A 22 -13.89 18.31 -15.60
CA THR A 22 -13.78 16.94 -16.15
C THR A 22 -14.45 16.75 -17.50
N LYS A 23 -15.30 17.68 -17.94
CA LYS A 23 -16.00 17.62 -19.24
C LYS A 23 -15.39 18.52 -20.31
N GLY A 24 -14.44 19.37 -19.93
CA GLY A 24 -13.74 20.28 -20.82
C GLY A 24 -12.39 19.75 -21.32
N SER A 25 -11.68 20.57 -22.08
CA SER A 25 -10.35 20.26 -22.64
C SER A 25 -9.30 19.87 -21.58
N LEU A 26 -9.47 20.33 -20.33
CA LEU A 26 -8.61 19.93 -19.22
C LEU A 26 -8.77 18.44 -18.88
N GLY A 27 -10.00 17.90 -18.89
CA GLY A 27 -10.25 16.47 -18.69
C GLY A 27 -9.56 15.63 -19.76
N ASP A 28 -9.73 15.99 -21.03
CA ASP A 28 -9.08 15.31 -22.16
C ASP A 28 -7.55 15.33 -22.06
N GLN A 29 -6.98 16.47 -21.65
CA GLN A 29 -5.54 16.60 -21.45
C GLN A 29 -5.05 15.66 -20.34
N LEU A 30 -5.73 15.63 -19.20
CA LEU A 30 -5.38 14.75 -18.08
C LEU A 30 -5.48 13.26 -18.46
N GLU A 31 -6.49 12.87 -19.25
CA GLU A 31 -6.62 11.51 -19.77
C GLU A 31 -5.49 11.15 -20.74
N GLN A 32 -5.09 12.07 -21.62
CA GLN A 32 -3.93 11.87 -22.52
C GLN A 32 -2.62 11.70 -21.74
N ASP A 33 -2.41 12.50 -20.69
CA ASP A 33 -1.24 12.41 -19.83
C ASP A 33 -1.21 11.09 -19.05
N ALA A 34 -2.36 10.65 -18.52
CA ALA A 34 -2.51 9.36 -17.85
C ALA A 34 -2.25 8.18 -18.81
N ALA A 35 -2.76 8.26 -20.05
CA ALA A 35 -2.48 7.28 -21.10
C ALA A 35 -0.99 7.22 -21.46
N ALA A 36 -0.33 8.37 -21.59
CA ALA A 36 1.10 8.44 -21.85
C ALA A 36 1.93 7.84 -20.71
N ALA A 37 1.56 8.11 -19.45
CA ALA A 37 2.19 7.51 -18.28
C ALA A 37 2.00 5.97 -18.26
N THR A 38 0.80 5.50 -18.57
CA THR A 38 0.46 4.07 -18.63
C THR A 38 1.24 3.35 -19.74
N ASN A 39 1.37 3.97 -20.93
CA ASN A 39 2.12 3.43 -22.06
C ASN A 39 3.64 3.38 -21.81
N LYS A 40 4.14 4.22 -20.91
CA LYS A 40 5.57 4.25 -20.52
C LYS A 40 5.95 3.20 -19.49
N LEU A 41 4.99 2.46 -18.91
CA LEU A 41 5.28 1.42 -17.93
C LEU A 41 6.24 0.36 -18.48
N LYS A 42 7.21 -0.03 -17.66
CA LYS A 42 8.17 -1.11 -17.92
C LYS A 42 8.19 -2.08 -16.74
N PRO A 43 7.82 -3.36 -16.94
CA PRO A 43 7.22 -3.93 -18.15
C PRO A 43 5.83 -3.32 -18.42
N ALA A 44 5.32 -3.50 -19.64
CA ALA A 44 3.94 -3.13 -19.95
C ALA A 44 2.97 -3.88 -19.01
N HIS A 45 1.95 -3.19 -18.52
CA HIS A 45 0.97 -3.78 -17.62
C HIS A 45 0.20 -4.90 -18.33
N LYS A 46 -0.08 -5.99 -17.62
CA LYS A 46 -0.79 -7.17 -18.18
C LYS A 46 -2.25 -7.29 -17.73
N TYR A 47 -2.60 -6.60 -16.65
CA TYR A 47 -3.92 -6.56 -16.05
C TYR A 47 -4.04 -5.31 -15.20
N VAL A 48 -5.27 -5.01 -14.79
CA VAL A 48 -5.59 -3.99 -13.80
C VAL A 48 -6.20 -4.64 -12.57
N PRO A 49 -5.95 -4.11 -11.36
CA PRO A 49 -5.05 -3.00 -11.05
C PRO A 49 -3.56 -3.32 -11.26
N TRP A 50 -2.76 -2.32 -11.68
CA TRP A 50 -1.31 -2.43 -11.86
C TRP A 50 -0.57 -1.55 -10.84
N VAL A 51 -0.07 -2.19 -9.78
CA VAL A 51 0.65 -1.48 -8.69
C VAL A 51 2.15 -1.68 -8.85
N VAL A 52 2.89 -0.59 -8.69
CA VAL A 52 4.35 -0.56 -8.80
C VAL A 52 4.94 0.04 -7.52
N VAL A 53 5.87 -0.67 -6.89
CA VAL A 53 6.63 -0.20 -5.73
C VAL A 53 8.09 -0.09 -6.14
N ASN A 54 8.65 1.12 -6.11
CA ASN A 54 10.04 1.42 -6.53
C ASN A 54 10.40 0.86 -7.92
N GLY A 55 9.50 0.98 -8.89
CA GLY A 55 9.70 0.48 -10.25
C GLY A 55 9.43 -1.03 -10.44
N ILE A 56 9.13 -1.77 -9.37
CA ILE A 56 8.85 -3.20 -9.43
C ILE A 56 7.34 -3.43 -9.36
N PRO A 57 6.74 -4.11 -10.35
CA PRO A 57 5.31 -4.42 -10.32
C PRO A 57 5.01 -5.44 -9.21
N LEU A 58 4.01 -5.12 -8.37
CA LEU A 58 3.57 -5.91 -7.22
C LEU A 58 2.91 -7.24 -7.63
N GLY A 59 2.34 -7.27 -8.83
CA GLY A 59 1.61 -8.42 -9.32
C GLY A 59 0.25 -8.60 -8.62
N GLY A 60 -0.11 -9.85 -8.30
CA GLY A 60 -1.36 -10.20 -7.61
C GLY A 60 -1.29 -10.13 -6.07
N ALA A 61 -0.20 -9.64 -5.51
CA ALA A 61 0.06 -9.65 -4.06
C ALA A 61 -0.43 -8.36 -3.37
N MET A 62 -1.63 -7.89 -3.71
CA MET A 62 -2.19 -6.64 -3.16
C MET A 62 -2.27 -6.65 -1.64
N GLU A 63 -2.61 -7.81 -1.07
CA GLU A 63 -2.81 -7.97 0.37
C GLU A 63 -1.49 -7.89 1.15
N ALA A 64 -0.36 -8.09 0.45
CA ALA A 64 0.97 -7.93 0.99
C ALA A 64 1.54 -6.51 0.81
N LEU A 65 0.78 -5.57 0.22
CA LEU A 65 1.26 -4.20 -0.03
C LEU A 65 1.83 -3.53 1.24
N PRO A 66 1.20 -3.59 2.43
CA PRO A 66 1.76 -2.98 3.64
C PRO A 66 3.14 -3.57 4.00
N ILE A 67 3.29 -4.88 3.88
CA ILE A 67 4.55 -5.59 4.16
C ILE A 67 5.63 -5.17 3.16
N ILE A 68 5.26 -5.08 1.88
CA ILE A 68 6.18 -4.76 0.79
C ILE A 68 6.64 -3.31 0.87
N VAL A 69 5.75 -2.37 1.22
CA VAL A 69 6.12 -0.97 1.48
C VAL A 69 7.11 -0.89 2.63
N CYS A 70 6.84 -1.59 3.73
CA CYS A 70 7.73 -1.62 4.88
C CYS A 70 9.09 -2.28 4.58
N ALA A 71 9.13 -3.29 3.71
CA ALA A 71 10.37 -3.93 3.27
C ALA A 71 11.16 -3.06 2.29
N ALA A 72 10.48 -2.26 1.46
CA ALA A 72 11.10 -1.38 0.47
C ALA A 72 11.61 -0.05 1.08
N TYR A 73 11.21 0.27 2.31
CA TYR A 73 11.62 1.51 2.98
C TYR A 73 13.05 1.40 3.52
N THR A 74 13.91 2.32 3.07
CA THR A 74 15.35 2.33 3.42
C THR A 74 15.69 3.22 4.62
N GLY A 75 14.72 3.95 5.17
CA GLY A 75 14.90 4.80 6.36
C GLY A 75 14.52 4.10 7.67
N GLU A 76 14.35 4.90 8.73
CA GLU A 76 13.83 4.42 10.02
C GLU A 76 12.37 3.99 9.88
N ARG A 77 12.11 2.68 9.97
CA ARG A 77 10.78 2.12 9.74
C ARG A 77 9.79 2.58 10.82
N PRO A 78 8.58 3.04 10.44
CA PRO A 78 7.51 3.33 11.40
C PRO A 78 7.11 2.11 12.22
N GLU A 79 6.54 2.32 13.41
CA GLU A 79 6.08 1.25 14.32
C GLU A 79 5.16 0.22 13.64
N GLN A 80 4.30 0.69 12.72
CA GLN A 80 3.35 -0.14 11.98
C GLN A 80 4.04 -1.20 11.11
N CYS A 81 5.31 -0.99 10.76
CA CYS A 81 6.10 -1.96 10.00
C CYS A 81 6.61 -3.14 10.84
N TYR A 82 6.42 -3.11 12.15
CA TYR A 82 6.74 -4.20 13.08
C TYR A 82 5.49 -4.91 13.59
N ALA A 83 4.30 -4.42 13.23
CA ALA A 83 3.06 -5.12 13.50
C ALA A 83 3.02 -6.45 12.75
N ASP A 84 2.50 -7.47 13.43
CA ASP A 84 2.19 -8.78 12.87
C ASP A 84 1.29 -8.57 11.61
N PRO A 85 1.71 -9.00 10.40
CA PRO A 85 0.96 -8.71 9.18
C PRO A 85 -0.47 -9.25 9.25
N PRO A 86 -1.50 -8.48 8.81
CA PRO A 86 -2.87 -8.95 8.82
C PRO A 86 -2.99 -10.23 7.98
N GLY A 87 -3.17 -11.37 8.65
CA GLY A 87 -3.20 -12.71 8.03
C GLY A 87 -2.29 -13.74 8.71
N ASN A 88 -1.30 -13.32 9.50
CA ASN A 88 -0.48 -14.25 10.29
C ASN A 88 -1.21 -14.85 11.49
N GLY A 89 -2.42 -14.38 11.83
CA GLY A 89 -3.35 -15.05 12.73
C GLY A 89 -3.72 -16.47 12.28
N ALA A 90 -3.59 -16.79 10.98
CA ALA A 90 -3.77 -18.15 10.46
C ALA A 90 -2.52 -19.04 10.69
N LEU A 91 -1.31 -18.47 10.64
CA LEU A 91 -0.06 -19.18 10.94
C LEU A 91 0.12 -19.44 12.44
N LYS A 92 -0.48 -18.62 13.32
CA LYS A 92 -0.46 -18.84 14.78
C LYS A 92 -1.15 -20.15 15.23
N ARG A 93 -1.93 -20.83 14.37
CA ARG A 93 -2.62 -22.10 14.70
C ARG A 93 -1.91 -23.37 14.24
N ALA A 94 -0.91 -23.27 13.38
CA ALA A 94 0.01 -24.36 13.11
C ALA A 94 1.30 -24.04 13.87
N GLY A 95 1.57 -24.75 14.97
CA GLY A 95 2.67 -24.48 15.90
C GLY A 95 4.06 -24.47 15.25
N GLN A 96 4.35 -23.38 14.54
CA GLN A 96 5.63 -23.11 13.91
C GLN A 96 5.85 -21.61 14.03
N GLU A 97 6.65 -21.23 15.04
CA GLU A 97 7.31 -19.95 15.08
C GLU A 97 8.20 -19.83 13.85
N ALA A 98 7.64 -19.41 12.71
CA ALA A 98 8.44 -18.87 11.64
C ALA A 98 8.90 -17.48 12.10
N ARG A 99 9.88 -17.46 13.01
CA ARG A 99 10.71 -16.28 13.25
C ARG A 99 11.41 -16.03 11.93
N VAL A 100 10.85 -15.14 11.11
CA VAL A 100 11.62 -14.53 10.03
C VAL A 100 12.68 -13.68 10.73
N SER A 101 13.86 -14.28 10.93
CA SER A 101 15.00 -13.61 11.53
C SER A 101 15.47 -12.54 10.56
N TRP A 102 15.05 -11.30 10.79
CA TRP A 102 15.60 -10.15 10.08
C TRP A 102 17.01 -9.89 10.61
N ASN A 103 18.03 -10.04 9.77
CA ASN A 103 19.44 -9.79 10.08
C ASN A 103 19.79 -8.29 10.23
N GLY A 104 18.82 -7.45 10.62
CA GLY A 104 19.03 -6.03 10.89
C GLY A 104 19.56 -5.80 12.32
N PRO A 105 20.21 -4.66 12.60
CA PRO A 105 20.65 -4.34 13.95
C PRO A 105 19.46 -4.32 14.92
N ALA A 106 19.61 -5.02 16.05
CA ALA A 106 18.58 -5.12 17.06
C ALA A 106 18.21 -3.74 17.62
N PRO A 107 16.91 -3.44 17.86
CA PRO A 107 16.52 -2.20 18.49
C PRO A 107 17.01 -2.15 19.95
N LEU A 108 17.50 -0.98 20.37
CA LEU A 108 18.08 -0.68 21.69
C LEU A 108 17.09 -0.78 22.88
N HIS A 109 15.87 -1.27 22.65
CA HIS A 109 14.84 -1.38 23.69
C HIS A 109 14.16 -2.75 23.63
N SER A 110 14.87 -3.80 24.03
CA SER A 110 14.25 -5.05 24.46
C SER A 110 14.52 -5.27 25.95
N SER A 111 13.49 -4.97 26.77
CA SER A 111 13.45 -5.37 28.17
C SER A 111 13.50 -6.91 28.26
N PRO A 112 14.31 -7.51 29.16
CA PRO A 112 14.48 -8.95 29.22
C PRO A 112 13.25 -9.56 29.90
N GLN A 113 12.36 -10.18 29.12
CA GLN A 113 11.36 -11.07 29.73
C GLN A 113 12.04 -12.39 30.10
N SER A 114 12.41 -12.49 31.38
CA SER A 114 12.73 -13.75 32.03
C SER A 114 11.50 -14.66 32.01
N PHE A 115 11.64 -15.85 31.45
CA PHE A 115 10.71 -16.94 31.72
C PHE A 115 11.51 -18.17 32.14
N SER A 116 11.36 -18.55 33.41
CA SER A 116 11.77 -19.87 33.90
C SER A 116 10.71 -20.90 33.51
N VAL A 117 11.16 -22.08 33.11
CA VAL A 117 10.35 -23.29 32.96
C VAL A 117 10.46 -24.11 34.24
N SER A 118 9.31 -24.45 34.83
CA SER A 118 9.15 -25.51 35.85
C SER A 118 8.72 -26.81 35.17
#